data_AF-A0A968D507-F1
#
_entry.id   AF-A0A968D507-F1
#
_cell.length_a   1.000
_cell.length_b   1.000
_cell.length_c   1.000
_cell.angle_alpha   90.00
_cell.angle_beta   90.00
_cell.angle_gamma   90.00
#
_symmetry.space_group_name_H-M   'P 1'
#
loop_
_entity.id
_entity.type
_entity.pdbx_description
1 polymer ?
#
loop_
_entity_poly.entity_id
_entity_poly.type
_entity_poly.pdbx_seq_one_letter_code
_entity_poly.pdbx_strand_id
1 'polypeptide(L)'
;IIIETGDDQNEIKPNEKTTVTLFDVNRQKVEELDLTTNEYGTFSGSFTLPSTGLTGMMQIRNESGNTSFSVEEYKRPRFEVTFQPVKGSFRLNDEVSVSGEAEAYAGANIDNAEVQF
;
A
#
# COMPACT_ATOMS: atom_id res chain seq x y z
N ILE A 1 3.22 -13.34 -14.56
CA ILE A 1 3.78 -14.32 -15.54
C ILE A 1 2.60 -14.83 -16.33
N ILE A 2 2.68 -14.82 -17.66
CA ILE A 2 1.64 -15.39 -18.52
C ILE A 2 2.03 -16.83 -18.82
N ILE A 3 1.14 -17.73 -18.46
CA ILE A 3 1.24 -19.17 -18.70
C ILE A 3 -0.05 -19.63 -19.38
N GLU A 4 0.04 -20.59 -20.29
CA GLU A 4 -1.10 -21.36 -20.74
C GLU A 4 -1.17 -22.65 -19.93
N THR A 5 -2.32 -22.91 -19.32
CA THR A 5 -2.56 -24.12 -18.53
C THR A 5 -3.45 -25.06 -19.32
N GLY A 6 -2.88 -26.18 -19.77
CA GLY A 6 -3.61 -27.32 -20.31
C GLY A 6 -3.81 -28.41 -19.24
N ASP A 7 -4.55 -29.48 -19.58
CA ASP A 7 -4.94 -30.55 -18.65
C ASP A 7 -3.75 -31.21 -17.91
N ASP A 8 -2.53 -31.18 -18.47
CA ASP A 8 -1.31 -31.76 -17.86
C ASP A 8 0.00 -30.96 -18.09
N GLN A 9 -0.05 -29.77 -18.69
CA GLN A 9 1.16 -28.97 -18.99
C GLN A 9 0.95 -27.47 -18.77
N ASN A 10 1.96 -26.82 -18.18
CA ASN A 10 2.06 -25.36 -18.10
C ASN A 10 3.14 -24.89 -19.07
N GLU A 11 2.76 -24.10 -20.07
CA GLU A 11 3.70 -23.52 -21.01
C GLU A 11 3.88 -22.02 -20.75
N ILE A 12 5.13 -21.56 -20.68
CA ILE A 12 5.46 -20.14 -20.62
C ILE A 12 5.12 -19.52 -21.97
N LYS A 13 4.50 -18.33 -21.97
CA LYS A 13 4.19 -17.58 -23.20
C LYS A 13 5.16 -16.42 -23.42
N PRO A 14 6.30 -16.63 -24.12
CA PRO A 14 7.20 -15.55 -24.50
C PRO A 14 6.66 -14.77 -25.72
N ASN A 15 7.01 -13.48 -25.83
CA ASN A 15 6.61 -12.58 -26.91
C ASN A 15 5.08 -12.44 -27.10
N GLU A 16 4.31 -12.71 -26.04
CA GLU A 16 2.86 -12.59 -26.02
C GLU A 16 2.47 -11.14 -25.74
N LYS A 17 1.51 -10.63 -26.51
CA LYS A 17 0.96 -9.29 -26.29
C LYS A 17 -0.05 -9.33 -25.16
N THR A 18 -0.02 -8.34 -24.28
CA THR A 18 -0.99 -8.22 -23.19
C THR A 18 -1.31 -6.76 -22.94
N THR A 19 -2.59 -6.45 -22.72
CA THR A 19 -3.02 -5.13 -22.29
C THR A 19 -3.27 -5.16 -20.79
N VAL A 20 -2.55 -4.31 -20.06
CA VAL A 20 -2.70 -4.14 -18.62
C VAL A 20 -3.44 -2.85 -18.36
N THR A 21 -4.55 -2.91 -17.64
CA THR A 21 -5.42 -1.77 -17.37
C THR A 21 -5.46 -1.45 -15.88
N LEU A 22 -5.31 -0.17 -15.55
CA LEU A 22 -5.56 0.38 -14.21
C LEU A 22 -7.00 0.86 -14.10
N PHE A 23 -7.68 0.44 -13.04
CA PHE A 23 -9.02 0.86 -12.67
C PHE A 23 -9.03 1.59 -11.33
N ASP A 24 -9.80 2.67 -11.25
CA ASP A 24 -10.01 3.43 -10.01
C ASP A 24 -10.99 2.72 -9.05
N VAL A 25 -11.29 3.37 -7.94
CA VAL A 25 -12.23 2.88 -6.90
C VAL A 25 -13.65 2.64 -7.42
N ASN A 26 -14.05 3.35 -8.48
CA ASN A 26 -15.35 3.22 -9.13
C ASN A 26 -15.33 2.20 -10.28
N ARG A 27 -14.23 1.47 -10.44
CA ARG A 27 -13.97 0.54 -11.56
C ARG A 27 -13.95 1.24 -12.92
N GLN A 28 -13.62 2.53 -12.95
CA GLN A 28 -13.43 3.28 -14.18
C GLN A 28 -12.00 3.10 -14.67
N LYS A 29 -11.83 2.94 -15.98
CA LYS A 29 -10.49 2.83 -16.60
C LYS A 29 -9.76 4.17 -16.43
N VAL A 30 -8.59 4.12 -15.78
CA VAL A 30 -7.70 5.27 -15.60
C VAL A 30 -6.68 5.33 -16.74
N GLU A 31 -6.00 4.22 -16.99
CA GLU A 31 -4.91 4.12 -17.97
C GLU A 31 -4.75 2.66 -18.42
N GLU A 32 -4.20 2.44 -19.60
CA GLU A 32 -3.85 1.12 -20.12
C GLU A 32 -2.46 1.11 -20.75
N LEU A 33 -1.77 -0.04 -20.66
CA LEU A 33 -0.45 -0.27 -21.23
C LEU A 33 -0.49 -1.54 -22.08
N ASP A 34 -0.10 -1.41 -23.34
CA ASP A 34 0.16 -2.56 -24.20
C ASP A 34 1.61 -3.00 -24.02
N LEU A 35 1.79 -4.22 -23.50
CA LEU A 35 3.08 -4.81 -23.16
C LEU A 35 3.31 -6.11 -23.93
N THR A 36 4.55 -6.57 -23.94
CA THR A 36 4.94 -7.86 -24.52
C THR A 36 5.78 -8.63 -23.52
N THR A 37 5.49 -9.93 -23.35
CA THR A 37 6.25 -10.77 -22.43
C THR A 37 7.66 -11.06 -22.93
N ASN A 38 8.61 -11.17 -22.01
CA ASN A 38 9.97 -11.64 -22.31
C ASN A 38 10.03 -13.17 -22.44
N GLU A 39 11.23 -13.71 -22.65
CA GLU A 39 11.51 -15.15 -22.80
C GLU A 39 11.01 -16.02 -21.62
N TYR A 40 10.73 -15.41 -20.47
CA TYR A 40 10.23 -16.06 -19.26
C TYR A 40 8.73 -15.81 -19.01
N GLY A 41 8.00 -15.25 -19.99
CA GLY A 41 6.56 -14.96 -19.86
C GLY A 41 6.26 -13.82 -18.89
N THR A 42 7.24 -12.97 -18.60
CA THR A 42 7.09 -11.84 -17.66
C THR A 42 7.07 -10.51 -18.41
N PHE A 43 6.41 -9.51 -17.83
CA PHE A 43 6.37 -8.14 -18.33
C PHE A 43 6.50 -7.18 -17.14
N SER A 44 6.89 -5.95 -17.44
CA SER A 44 6.99 -4.87 -16.44
C SER A 44 6.47 -3.58 -17.04
N GLY A 45 5.78 -2.79 -16.23
CA GLY A 45 5.27 -1.47 -16.59
C GLY A 45 5.02 -0.63 -15.35
N SER A 46 4.65 0.62 -15.54
CA SER A 46 4.39 1.57 -14.46
C SER A 46 3.20 2.44 -14.81
N PHE A 47 2.29 2.62 -13.85
CA PHE A 47 1.19 3.57 -13.94
C PHE A 47 1.50 4.80 -13.08
N THR A 48 1.09 5.98 -13.53
CA THR A 48 1.12 7.18 -12.69
C THR A 48 -0.30 7.45 -12.21
N LEU A 49 -0.53 7.33 -10.90
CA LEU A 49 -1.84 7.62 -10.33
C LEU A 49 -2.16 9.12 -10.51
N PRO A 50 -3.41 9.46 -10.90
CA PRO A 50 -3.82 10.86 -10.97
C PRO A 50 -3.75 11.51 -9.58
N SER A 51 -3.28 12.76 -9.52
CA SER A 51 -3.14 13.52 -8.25
C SER A 51 -4.46 14.07 -7.70
N THR A 52 -5.57 13.82 -8.40
CA THR A 52 -6.91 14.24 -8.04
C THR A 52 -7.87 13.07 -8.24
N GLY A 53 -8.88 12.95 -7.38
CA GLY A 53 -9.88 11.88 -7.48
C GLY A 53 -10.10 11.20 -6.14
N LEU A 54 -10.85 10.11 -6.15
CA LEU A 54 -11.11 9.32 -4.94
C LEU A 54 -9.92 8.40 -4.64
N THR A 55 -9.45 8.47 -3.40
CA THR A 55 -8.54 7.50 -2.82
C THR A 55 -9.31 6.26 -2.35
N GLY A 56 -8.67 5.10 -2.34
CA GLY A 56 -9.26 3.84 -1.89
C GLY A 56 -8.68 2.63 -2.62
N MET A 57 -9.43 1.54 -2.63
CA MET A 57 -9.06 0.28 -3.28
C MET A 57 -9.11 0.43 -4.81
N MET A 58 -7.95 0.40 -5.46
CA MET A 58 -7.79 0.38 -6.92
C MET A 58 -7.40 -1.03 -7.40
N GLN A 59 -7.47 -1.26 -8.72
CA GLN A 59 -7.18 -2.56 -9.31
C GLN A 59 -6.35 -2.44 -10.60
N ILE A 60 -5.34 -3.30 -10.74
CA ILE A 60 -4.67 -3.57 -12.01
C ILE A 60 -5.14 -4.92 -12.53
N ARG A 61 -5.45 -5.01 -13.82
CA ARG A 61 -5.95 -6.23 -14.47
C ARG A 61 -5.37 -6.40 -15.86
N ASN A 62 -5.13 -7.65 -16.24
CA ASN A 62 -5.02 -8.08 -17.64
C ASN A 62 -5.89 -9.33 -17.87
N GLU A 63 -5.79 -9.93 -19.05
CA GLU A 63 -6.56 -11.14 -19.40
C GLU A 63 -6.20 -12.35 -18.53
N SER A 64 -4.98 -12.40 -18.01
CA SER A 64 -4.48 -13.51 -17.19
C SER A 64 -4.76 -13.38 -15.70
N GLY A 65 -5.21 -12.21 -15.21
CA GLY A 65 -5.44 -12.01 -13.78
C GLY A 65 -5.61 -10.55 -13.36
N ASN A 66 -5.73 -10.35 -12.04
CA ASN A 66 -5.84 -9.03 -11.44
C ASN A 66 -5.19 -8.97 -10.06
N THR A 67 -4.87 -7.76 -9.62
CA THR A 67 -4.43 -7.46 -8.26
C THR A 67 -5.00 -6.13 -7.81
N SER A 68 -5.24 -6.00 -6.51
CA SER A 68 -5.81 -4.79 -5.91
C SER A 68 -4.83 -4.18 -4.93
N PHE A 69 -4.80 -2.85 -4.86
CA PHE A 69 -3.95 -2.08 -3.96
C PHE A 69 -4.69 -0.83 -3.44
N SER A 70 -4.37 -0.40 -2.23
CA SER A 70 -4.98 0.81 -1.64
C SER A 70 -4.16 2.05 -1.96
N VAL A 71 -4.86 3.13 -2.31
CA VAL A 71 -4.29 4.47 -2.46
C VAL A 71 -4.89 5.33 -1.38
N GLU A 72 -4.05 6.03 -0.61
CA GLU A 72 -4.48 6.83 0.54
C GLU A 72 -3.77 8.19 0.54
N GLU A 73 -4.38 9.20 1.15
CA GLU A 73 -3.73 10.49 1.35
C GLU A 73 -2.67 10.37 2.46
N TYR A 74 -1.40 10.46 2.06
CA TYR A 74 -0.32 10.53 3.04
C TYR A 74 -0.26 11.94 3.65
N LYS A 75 -0.75 12.07 4.89
CA LYS A 75 -0.38 13.21 5.74
C LYS A 75 0.98 12.91 6.35
N ARG A 76 2.02 13.61 5.88
CA ARG A 76 3.36 13.54 6.50
C ARG A 76 3.22 13.90 7.98
N PRO A 77 3.43 12.95 8.91
CA PRO A 77 3.45 13.28 10.33
C PRO A 77 4.54 14.32 10.56
N ARG A 78 4.30 15.25 11.46
CA ARG A 78 5.28 16.32 11.77
C ARG A 78 6.05 16.01 13.05
N PHE A 79 5.70 14.93 13.71
CA PHE A 79 6.18 14.54 15.02
C PHE A 79 5.99 13.04 15.24
N GLU A 80 6.71 12.53 16.23
CA GLU A 80 6.54 11.19 16.76
C GLU A 80 6.21 11.25 18.24
N VAL A 81 5.52 10.22 18.73
CA VAL A 81 5.22 10.04 20.15
C VAL A 81 5.82 8.70 20.57
N THR A 82 6.61 8.73 21.62
CA THR A 82 7.18 7.52 22.23
C THR A 82 6.70 7.39 23.66
N PHE A 83 6.39 6.17 24.09
CA PHE A 83 6.02 5.89 25.46
C PHE A 83 7.17 5.22 26.18
N GLN A 84 7.53 5.71 27.37
CA GLN A 84 8.53 5.02 28.17
C GLN A 84 7.91 3.73 28.74
N PRO A 85 8.67 2.62 28.79
CA PRO A 85 8.19 1.39 29.40
C PRO A 85 7.74 1.62 30.83
N VAL A 86 6.53 1.18 31.16
CA VAL A 86 6.03 1.21 32.53
C VAL A 86 6.82 0.21 33.37
N LYS A 87 7.52 0.69 34.39
CA LYS A 87 8.36 -0.14 35.28
C LYS A 87 7.56 -0.56 36.51
N GLY A 88 7.62 -1.83 36.86
CA GLY A 88 7.03 -2.37 38.10
C GLY A 88 6.25 -3.66 37.90
N SER A 89 5.54 -4.08 38.95
CA SER A 89 4.58 -5.18 38.89
C SER A 89 3.24 -4.64 39.37
N PHE A 90 2.19 -4.83 38.57
CA PHE A 90 0.86 -4.30 38.82
C PHE A 90 -0.10 -5.43 39.14
N ARG A 91 -1.03 -5.16 40.05
CA ARG A 91 -2.15 -6.03 40.40
C ARG A 91 -3.42 -5.56 39.70
N LEU A 92 -4.40 -6.45 39.66
CA LEU A 92 -5.71 -6.11 39.13
C LEU A 92 -6.31 -4.95 39.94
N ASN A 93 -6.82 -3.94 39.22
CA ASN A 93 -7.35 -2.67 39.74
C ASN A 93 -6.30 -1.66 40.23
N ASP A 94 -5.02 -1.86 39.95
CA ASP A 94 -4.02 -0.82 40.17
C ASP A 94 -4.17 0.29 39.11
N GLU A 95 -3.98 1.53 39.56
CA GLU A 95 -3.83 2.68 38.67
C GLU A 95 -2.38 2.75 38.18
N VAL A 96 -2.20 2.88 36.87
CA VAL A 96 -0.88 2.88 36.22
C VAL A 96 -0.66 4.21 35.53
N SER A 97 0.43 4.88 35.87
CA SER A 97 0.86 6.08 35.16
C SER A 97 1.75 5.70 33.97
N VAL A 98 1.40 6.20 32.79
CA VAL A 98 2.19 6.04 31.57
C VAL A 98 2.75 7.41 31.20
N SER A 99 4.06 7.46 30.97
CA SER A 99 4.73 8.65 30.45
C SER A 99 5.00 8.46 28.96
N GLY A 100 4.91 9.56 28.22
CA GLY A 100 5.33 9.61 26.83
C GLY A 100 5.93 10.96 26.50
N GLU A 101 6.77 10.98 25.46
CA GLU A 101 7.42 12.16 24.91
C GLU A 101 6.96 12.35 23.46
N ALA A 102 6.68 13.60 23.09
CA ALA A 102 6.33 14.00 21.74
C ALA A 102 7.40 14.93 21.17
N GLU A 103 8.05 14.52 20.09
CA GLU A 103 9.12 15.27 19.44
C GLU A 103 8.75 15.53 17.98
N ALA A 104 8.81 16.79 17.55
CA ALA A 104 8.69 17.14 16.15
C ALA A 104 9.88 16.58 15.38
N TYR A 105 9.68 16.12 14.13
CA TYR A 105 10.80 15.62 13.30
C TYR A 105 11.89 16.67 13.00
N ALA A 106 11.65 17.94 13.35
CA ALA A 106 12.65 19.01 13.31
C ALA A 106 13.53 19.09 14.59
N GLY A 107 13.33 18.21 15.57
CA GLY A 107 14.09 18.12 16.82
C GLY A 107 13.57 18.99 17.99
N ALA A 108 12.35 19.53 17.86
CA ALA A 108 11.74 20.36 18.90
C ALA A 108 10.72 19.55 19.71
N ASN A 109 10.76 19.68 21.03
CA ASN A 109 9.73 19.12 21.89
C ASN A 109 8.36 19.77 21.60
N ILE A 110 7.31 18.97 21.67
CA ILE A 110 5.93 19.46 21.53
C ILE A 110 5.35 19.71 22.92
N ASP A 111 5.14 20.98 23.25
CA ASP A 111 4.52 21.43 24.48
C ASP A 111 3.05 21.80 24.29
N ASN A 112 2.26 21.75 25.36
CA ASN A 112 0.83 22.14 25.40
C ASN A 112 -0.06 21.39 24.37
N ALA A 113 0.30 20.16 24.02
CA ALA A 113 -0.54 19.31 23.18
C ALA A 113 -1.77 18.80 23.95
N GLU A 114 -2.88 18.64 23.24
CA GLU A 114 -4.05 17.93 23.74
C GLU A 114 -3.80 16.42 23.67
N VAL A 115 -4.05 15.71 24.77
CA VAL A 115 -3.90 14.25 24.86
C VAL A 115 -5.30 13.63 24.92
N GLN A 116 -5.57 12.67 24.03
CA GLN A 116 -6.80 11.88 24.01
C GLN A 116 -6.46 10.39 24.06
N PHE A 117 -7.18 9.61 24.86
CA PHE A 117 -6.97 8.18 25.13
C PHE A 117 -8.27 7.38 25.03
#